data_AF-A0A849MIC0-F1
#
_entry.id   AF-A0A849MIC0-F1
#
_cell.length_a   1.000
_cell.length_b   1.000
_cell.length_c   1.000
_cell.angle_alpha   90.00
_cell.angle_beta   90.00
_cell.angle_gamma   90.00
#
_symmetry.space_group_name_H-M   'P 1'
#
loop_
_entity.id
_entity.type
_entity.pdbx_description
1 polymer ?
#
loop_
_entity_poly.entity_id
_entity_poly.type
_entity_poly.pdbx_seq_one_letter_code
_entity_poly.pdbx_strand_id
1 'polypeptide(L)'
;MKKIYFGDFHQYVVEHINDLENPDLESYTTEWFLIRYLKKITKITIEGNLDYNRVEGPMRSLIRFYVDNINESSDLAERCIKIHSKYRALILKQQSSKYS
;
A
#
# COMPACT_ATOMS: atom_id res chain seq x y z
N MET A 1 -12.54 17.63 1.98
CA MET A 1 -11.66 16.50 1.59
C MET A 1 -10.32 16.65 2.30
N LYS A 2 -9.84 15.63 3.03
CA LYS A 2 -8.56 15.74 3.78
C LYS A 2 -7.40 15.69 2.78
N LYS A 3 -6.54 16.71 2.81
CA LYS A 3 -5.31 16.79 2.02
C LYS A 3 -4.16 16.12 2.79
N ILE A 4 -3.51 15.11 2.20
CA ILE A 4 -2.39 14.36 2.80
C ILE A 4 -1.30 14.17 1.76
N TYR A 5 -0.05 14.47 2.11
CA TYR A 5 1.09 14.17 1.23
C TYR A 5 1.47 12.70 1.36
N PHE A 6 1.59 12.00 0.24
CA PHE A 6 1.87 10.56 0.19
C PHE A 6 3.25 10.21 -0.41
N GLY A 7 4.15 11.17 -0.65
CA GLY A 7 5.42 10.90 -1.35
C GLY A 7 6.31 9.85 -0.68
N ASP A 8 6.58 9.98 0.62
CA ASP A 8 7.38 8.99 1.36
C ASP A 8 6.70 7.61 1.37
N PHE A 9 5.37 7.59 1.45
CA PHE A 9 4.61 6.35 1.40
C PHE A 9 4.62 5.72 0.00
N HIS A 10 4.56 6.54 -1.05
CA HIS A 10 4.69 6.09 -2.43
C HIS A 10 6.02 5.38 -2.64
N GLN A 11 7.12 6.04 -2.27
CA GLN A 11 8.46 5.47 -2.40
C GLN A 11 8.59 4.15 -1.63
N TYR A 12 8.04 4.10 -0.41
CA TYR A 12 8.02 2.88 0.39
C TYR A 12 7.27 1.71 -0.27
N VAL A 13 6.15 1.98 -0.94
CA VAL A 13 5.40 0.93 -1.66
C VAL A 13 6.14 0.51 -2.94
N VAL A 14 6.81 1.43 -3.63
CA VAL A 14 7.64 1.12 -4.80
C VAL A 14 8.79 0.17 -4.44
N GLU A 15 9.45 0.39 -3.30
CA GLU A 15 10.50 -0.51 -2.80
C GLU A 15 9.97 -1.94 -2.62
N HIS A 16 8.80 -2.11 -2.00
CA HIS A 16 8.18 -3.43 -1.86
C HIS A 16 7.77 -4.07 -3.19
N ILE A 17 7.39 -3.28 -4.20
CA ILE A 17 7.13 -3.80 -5.54
C ILE A 17 8.42 -4.32 -6.15
N ASN A 18 9.49 -3.52 -6.11
CA ASN A 18 10.78 -3.88 -6.69
C ASN A 18 11.37 -5.15 -6.04
N ASP A 19 11.19 -5.34 -4.73
CA ASP A 19 11.59 -6.57 -4.03
C ASP A 19 10.82 -7.82 -4.49
N LEU A 20 9.57 -7.66 -4.94
CA LEU A 20 8.70 -8.75 -5.37
C LEU A 20 8.77 -8.98 -6.88
N GLU A 21 9.20 -7.98 -7.65
CA GLU A 21 9.34 -8.10 -9.09
C GLU A 21 10.48 -9.06 -9.44
N ASN A 22 10.10 -10.21 -9.97
CA ASN A 22 11.00 -11.21 -10.52
C ASN A 22 10.60 -11.44 -11.98
N PRO A 23 11.53 -11.42 -12.95
CA PRO A 23 11.25 -11.76 -14.35
C PRO A 23 10.55 -13.10 -14.55
N ASP A 24 10.81 -14.07 -13.66
CA ASP A 24 10.25 -15.42 -13.71
C ASP A 24 8.95 -15.55 -12.88
N LEU A 25 8.38 -14.44 -12.41
CA LEU A 25 7.15 -14.48 -11.62
C LEU A 25 5.97 -15.00 -12.44
N GLU A 26 5.47 -16.16 -12.05
CA GLU A 26 4.31 -16.78 -12.69
C GLU A 26 3.06 -15.91 -12.54
N SER A 27 2.29 -15.81 -13.63
CA SER A 27 1.01 -15.10 -13.64
C SER A 27 -0.01 -15.80 -12.74
N TYR A 28 -0.90 -15.00 -12.15
CA TYR A 28 -1.99 -15.49 -11.28
C TYR A 28 -1.55 -16.13 -9.95
N THR A 29 -0.28 -16.01 -9.57
CA THR A 29 0.19 -16.28 -8.21
C THR A 29 -0.26 -15.19 -7.24
N THR A 30 -0.22 -15.48 -5.94
CA THR A 30 -0.56 -14.52 -4.88
C THR A 30 0.36 -13.29 -4.94
N GLU A 31 1.65 -13.50 -5.18
CA GLU A 31 2.67 -12.48 -5.39
C GLU A 31 2.32 -11.59 -6.59
N TRP A 32 1.93 -12.19 -7.71
CA TRP A 32 1.53 -11.46 -8.90
C TRP A 32 0.31 -10.57 -8.64
N PHE A 33 -0.70 -11.09 -7.95
CA PHE A 33 -1.86 -10.30 -7.55
C PHE A 33 -1.49 -9.18 -6.56
N LEU A 34 -0.63 -9.46 -5.59
CA LEU A 34 -0.14 -8.46 -4.64
C LEU A 34 0.50 -7.28 -5.37
N ILE A 35 1.44 -7.55 -6.29
CA ILE A 35 2.10 -6.51 -7.09
C ILE A 35 1.07 -5.64 -7.82
N ARG A 36 -0.02 -6.21 -8.34
CA ARG A 36 -1.09 -5.43 -9.00
C ARG A 36 -1.82 -4.49 -8.04
N TYR A 37 -2.11 -4.93 -6.82
CA TYR A 37 -2.70 -4.06 -5.80
C TYR A 37 -1.73 -2.92 -5.42
N LEU A 38 -0.44 -3.24 -5.24
CA LEU A 38 0.58 -2.25 -4.93
C LEU A 38 0.76 -1.22 -6.07
N LYS A 39 0.80 -1.67 -7.33
CA LYS A 39 0.84 -0.78 -8.51
C LYS A 39 -0.37 0.15 -8.60
N LYS A 40 -1.54 -0.32 -8.16
CA LYS A 40 -2.74 0.54 -8.06
C LYS A 40 -2.56 1.64 -7.01
N ILE A 41 -1.92 1.34 -5.89
CA ILE A 41 -1.62 2.32 -4.84
C ILE A 41 -0.58 3.34 -5.33
N THR A 42 0.52 2.89 -5.94
CA THR A 42 1.58 3.77 -6.44
C THR A 42 1.06 4.72 -7.52
N LYS A 43 0.23 4.23 -8.45
CA LYS A 43 -0.42 5.06 -9.49
C LYS A 43 -1.22 6.22 -8.91
N ILE A 44 -1.90 6.02 -7.76
CA ILE A 44 -2.73 7.06 -7.14
C ILE A 44 -1.91 8.01 -6.27
N THR A 45 -0.74 7.57 -5.79
CA THR A 45 0.13 8.33 -4.88
C THR A 45 1.27 9.07 -5.58
N ILE A 46 1.43 8.89 -6.91
CA ILE A 46 2.68 9.18 -7.63
C ILE A 46 3.18 10.61 -7.55
N GLU A 47 2.33 11.65 -7.54
CA GLU A 47 2.82 13.01 -7.24
C GLU A 47 1.64 13.99 -7.10
N GLY A 48 1.40 14.47 -5.88
CA GLY A 48 0.49 15.59 -5.62
C GLY A 48 -0.99 15.25 -5.43
N ASN A 49 -1.40 13.98 -5.52
CA ASN A 49 -2.75 13.61 -5.13
C ASN A 49 -2.89 13.65 -3.61
N LEU A 50 -3.30 14.82 -3.12
CA LEU A 50 -3.56 15.05 -1.71
C LEU A 50 -4.87 14.40 -1.25
N ASP A 51 -5.70 13.88 -2.16
CA ASP A 51 -6.99 13.32 -1.81
C ASP A 51 -6.85 11.97 -1.10
N TYR A 52 -7.02 12.02 0.22
CA TYR A 52 -7.12 10.85 1.08
C TYR A 52 -8.10 9.79 0.55
N ASN A 53 -9.28 10.20 0.06
CA ASN A 53 -10.35 9.27 -0.33
C ASN A 53 -9.93 8.41 -1.54
N ARG A 54 -9.06 8.95 -2.42
CA ARG A 54 -8.57 8.21 -3.59
C ARG A 54 -7.58 7.13 -3.21
N VAL A 55 -6.81 7.32 -2.13
CA VAL A 55 -5.85 6.32 -1.61
C VAL A 55 -6.56 5.30 -0.72
N GLU A 56 -7.59 5.70 0.02
CA GLU A 56 -8.33 4.81 0.93
C GLU A 56 -8.96 3.60 0.22
N GLY A 57 -9.57 3.81 -0.95
CA GLY A 57 -10.18 2.72 -1.73
C GLY A 57 -9.19 1.58 -2.07
N PRO A 58 -8.08 1.87 -2.78
CA PRO A 58 -7.01 0.90 -3.04
C PRO A 58 -6.44 0.23 -1.77
N MET A 59 -6.26 0.98 -0.68
CA MET A 59 -5.80 0.39 0.59
C MET A 59 -6.79 -0.62 1.16
N ARG A 60 -8.10 -0.34 1.12
CA ARG A 60 -9.13 -1.30 1.54
C ARG A 60 -9.11 -2.56 0.67
N SER A 61 -8.91 -2.41 -0.64
CA SER A 61 -8.76 -3.55 -1.54
C SER A 61 -7.54 -4.41 -1.21
N LEU A 62 -6.40 -3.80 -0.87
CA LEU A 62 -5.20 -4.52 -0.43
C LEU A 62 -5.47 -5.32 0.86
N ILE A 63 -6.14 -4.72 1.85
CA ILE A 63 -6.48 -5.39 3.10
C ILE A 63 -7.42 -6.57 2.85
N ARG A 64 -8.44 -6.40 2.00
CA ARG A 64 -9.35 -7.48 1.63
C ARG A 64 -8.60 -8.63 0.96
N PHE A 65 -7.72 -8.33 0.00
CA PHE A 65 -6.87 -9.33 -0.63
C PHE A 65 -6.01 -10.09 0.38
N TYR A 66 -5.37 -9.38 1.31
CA TYR A 66 -4.59 -9.97 2.40
C TYR A 66 -5.42 -10.97 3.22
N VAL A 67 -6.58 -10.54 3.73
CA VAL A 67 -7.45 -11.38 4.58
C VAL A 67 -7.95 -12.63 3.84
N ASP A 68 -8.30 -12.46 2.56
CA ASP A 68 -8.96 -13.53 1.81
C ASP A 68 -7.95 -14.54 1.20
N ASN A 69 -6.69 -14.14 0.95
CA ASN A 69 -5.77 -14.93 0.10
C ASN A 69 -4.38 -15.20 0.70
N ILE A 70 -3.96 -14.49 1.75
CA ILE A 70 -2.58 -14.58 2.26
C ILE A 70 -2.55 -15.34 3.57
N ASN A 71 -1.70 -16.37 3.63
CA ASN A 71 -1.38 -17.04 4.89
C ASN A 71 -0.64 -16.07 5.82
N GLU A 72 -1.16 -15.85 7.02
CA GLU A 72 -0.63 -14.88 7.99
C GLU A 72 0.83 -15.16 8.39
N SER A 73 1.28 -16.41 8.35
CA SER A 73 2.67 -16.79 8.67
C SER A 73 3.66 -16.62 7.49
N SER A 74 3.22 -16.08 6.36
CA SER A 74 4.06 -15.92 5.15
C SER A 74 4.79 -14.57 5.11
N ASP A 75 5.88 -14.51 4.36
CA ASP A 75 6.61 -13.26 4.12
C ASP A 75 5.73 -12.19 3.41
N LEU A 76 4.77 -12.64 2.59
CA LEU A 76 3.80 -11.74 1.97
C LEU A 76 2.85 -11.10 2.97
N ALA A 77 2.45 -11.84 4.01
CA ALA A 77 1.65 -11.29 5.09
C ALA A 77 2.42 -10.17 5.79
N GLU A 78 3.70 -10.40 6.10
CA GLU A 78 4.54 -9.41 6.76
C GLU A 78 4.67 -8.13 5.92
N ARG A 79 4.84 -8.25 4.59
CA ARG A 79 4.86 -7.11 3.66
C ARG A 79 3.54 -6.34 3.68
N CYS A 80 2.40 -7.02 3.56
CA CYS A 80 1.08 -6.38 3.63
C CYS A 80 0.86 -5.63 4.96
N ILE A 81 1.26 -6.25 6.07
CA ILE A 81 1.18 -5.66 7.41
C ILE A 81 2.05 -4.40 7.51
N LYS A 82 3.30 -4.46 7.03
CA LYS A 82 4.23 -3.32 7.01
C LYS A 82 3.67 -2.14 6.21
N ILE A 83 3.18 -2.40 4.99
CA ILE A 83 2.58 -1.36 4.13
C ILE A 83 1.36 -0.74 4.79
N HIS A 84 0.44 -1.55 5.30
CA HIS A 84 -0.76 -1.05 5.98
C HIS A 84 -0.41 -0.24 7.23
N SER A 85 0.57 -0.69 8.02
CA SER A 85 1.02 0.01 9.23
C SER A 85 1.63 1.37 8.91
N LYS A 86 2.47 1.45 7.86
CA LYS A 86 3.04 2.71 7.37
C LYS A 86 1.95 3.68 6.91
N TYR A 87 0.96 3.19 6.17
CA TYR A 87 -0.20 3.99 5.78
C TYR A 87 -0.96 4.52 6.99
N ARG A 88 -1.29 3.67 7.97
CA ARG A 88 -2.01 4.08 9.19
C ARG A 88 -1.25 5.13 9.99
N ALA A 89 0.07 4.97 10.15
CA ALA A 89 0.93 5.94 10.83
C ALA A 89 0.91 7.31 10.15
N LEU A 90 0.96 7.34 8.81
CA LEU A 90 0.84 8.58 8.02
C LEU A 90 -0.50 9.29 8.30
N ILE A 91 -1.61 8.54 8.29
CA ILE A 91 -2.94 9.09 8.55
C ILE A 91 -3.05 9.65 9.97
N LEU A 92 -2.47 8.96 10.97
CA LEU A 92 -2.48 9.41 12.36
C LEU A 92 -1.65 10.68 12.57
N LYS A 93 -0.42 10.74 12.01
CA LYS A 93 0.46 11.92 12.08
C LYS A 93 -0.23 13.18 11.52
N GLN A 94 -0.96 13.04 10.42
CA GLN A 94 -1.68 14.17 9.83
C GLN A 94 -2.89 14.62 10.67
N GLN A 95 -3.46 13.72 11.48
CA GLN A 95 -4.55 14.06 12.39
C GLN A 95 -4.04 14.76 13.65
N SER A 96 -2.91 14.32 14.22
CA SER A 96 -2.32 14.99 15.39
C SER A 96 -1.81 16.38 15.07
N SER A 97 -1.26 16.60 13.86
CA SER A 97 -0.80 17.92 13.40
C SER A 97 -1.92 18.97 13.26
N LYS A 98 -3.20 18.58 13.28
CA LYS A 98 -4.33 19.53 13.25
C LYS A 98 -4.68 20.11 14.62
N TYR A 99 -4.15 19.54 15.70
CA TYR A 99 -4.45 19.91 17.08
C TYR A 99 -3.21 20.45 17.83
N SER A 100 -2.15 20.79 17.11
CA SER A 100 -0.96 21.48 17.60
C SER A 100 -0.90 22.86 16.95
#